data_AF-A0A0L0MC84-F1
#
_entry.id   AF-A0A0L0MC84-F1
#
_cell.length_a   1.000
_cell.length_b   1.000
_cell.length_c   1.000
_cell.angle_alpha   90.00
_cell.angle_beta   90.00
_cell.angle_gamma   90.00
#
_symmetry.space_group_name_H-M   'P 1'
#
loop_
_entity.id
_entity.type
_entity.pdbx_description
1 polymer ?
#
loop_
_entity_poly.entity_id
_entity_poly.type
_entity_poly.pdbx_seq_one_letter_code
_entity_poly.pdbx_strand_id
1 'polypeptide(L)'
;MGDRVGPESGEFASTTFFVTDDPEARLRARRIDAGRDAFALFSDGIESLALEQATLAPSPRFFEPMLRPIDQAGERGRLGALSGALGRYLDGKPICDRTDDDKTLVLLSSR
;
A
#
# COMPACT_ATOMS: atom_id res chain seq x y z
N MET A 1 23.35 7.94 2.01
CA MET A 1 22.27 8.79 1.48
C MET A 1 21.52 7.95 0.46
N GLY A 2 20.47 7.24 0.87
CA GLY A 2 19.80 6.26 -0.01
C GLY A 2 18.78 6.95 -0.90
N ASP A 3 18.89 6.75 -2.21
CA ASP A 3 17.90 7.22 -3.19
C ASP A 3 16.50 6.79 -2.75
N ARG A 4 15.66 7.80 -2.51
CA ARG A 4 14.23 7.64 -2.21
C ARG A 4 13.50 7.62 -3.55
N VAL A 5 12.82 6.52 -3.84
CA VAL A 5 11.91 6.44 -4.98
C VAL A 5 10.53 6.80 -4.45
N GLY A 6 10.09 8.03 -4.70
CA GLY A 6 8.69 8.44 -4.52
C GLY A 6 7.84 8.03 -5.72
N PRO A 7 6.50 8.12 -5.61
CA PRO A 7 5.61 7.88 -6.74
C PRO A 7 5.93 8.83 -7.90
N GLU A 8 5.96 8.30 -9.13
CA GLU A 8 6.12 9.12 -10.34
C GLU A 8 4.78 9.74 -10.70
N SER A 9 4.67 11.06 -10.60
CA SER A 9 3.55 11.81 -11.18
C SER A 9 3.86 12.11 -12.65
N GLY A 10 2.90 11.87 -13.55
CA GLY A 10 3.01 12.30 -14.93
C GLY A 10 3.08 13.83 -15.06
N GLU A 11 3.54 14.30 -16.23
CA GLU A 11 3.62 15.74 -16.55
C GLU A 11 2.26 16.45 -16.48
N PHE A 12 1.17 15.69 -16.56
CA PHE A 12 -0.21 16.14 -16.37
C PHE A 12 -0.93 15.22 -15.38
N ALA A 13 -1.87 15.78 -14.61
CA ALA A 13 -2.69 15.04 -13.63
C ALA A 13 -3.54 13.91 -14.24
N SER A 14 -3.64 13.84 -15.58
CA SER A 14 -4.43 12.86 -16.34
C SER A 14 -3.58 11.88 -17.16
N THR A 15 -2.27 11.78 -16.90
CA THR A 15 -1.39 10.83 -17.60
C THR A 15 -1.24 9.54 -16.78
N THR A 16 -1.88 8.47 -17.24
CA THR A 16 -1.69 7.11 -16.71
C THR A 16 -0.57 6.43 -17.49
N PHE A 17 0.45 5.92 -16.79
CA PHE A 17 1.45 5.02 -17.37
C PHE A 17 1.05 3.59 -17.03
N PHE A 18 0.89 2.75 -18.05
CA PHE A 18 0.60 1.34 -17.84
C PHE A 18 1.89 0.54 -17.73
N VAL A 19 1.88 -0.49 -16.89
CA VAL A 19 2.99 -1.46 -16.81
C VAL A 19 3.16 -2.26 -18.12
N THR A 20 2.23 -2.11 -19.06
CA THR A 20 2.20 -2.77 -20.36
C THR A 20 2.52 -1.81 -21.52
N ASP A 21 2.93 -0.57 -21.24
CA ASP A 21 3.26 0.40 -22.30
C ASP A 21 4.45 -0.06 -23.16
N ASP A 22 4.35 0.15 -24.47
CA ASP A 22 5.35 -0.16 -25.50
C ASP A 22 6.05 1.15 -25.93
N PRO A 23 7.39 1.20 -26.06
CA PRO A 23 8.33 0.07 -25.97
C PRO A 23 8.75 -0.33 -24.56
N GLU A 24 8.57 0.55 -23.59
CA GLU A 24 8.97 0.26 -22.21
C GLU A 24 7.99 0.89 -21.20
N ALA A 25 7.59 0.06 -20.25
CA ALA A 25 6.86 0.51 -19.07
C ALA A 25 7.73 1.44 -18.21
N ARG A 26 7.16 2.57 -17.77
CA ARG A 26 7.80 3.45 -16.78
C ARG A 26 7.70 2.82 -15.39
N LEU A 27 8.66 1.95 -15.08
CA LEU A 27 8.75 1.24 -13.81
C LEU A 27 10.08 1.54 -13.11
N ARG A 28 10.01 2.02 -11.86
CA ARG A 28 11.17 2.06 -10.97
C ARG A 28 11.10 0.90 -9.97
N ALA A 29 11.97 -0.08 -10.14
CA ALA A 29 12.11 -1.20 -9.21
C ALA A 29 13.42 -1.08 -8.43
N ARG A 30 13.36 -1.33 -7.12
CA ARG A 30 14.54 -1.49 -6.27
C ARG A 30 14.47 -2.83 -5.57
N ARG A 31 15.51 -3.64 -5.72
CA ARG A 31 15.66 -4.85 -4.92
C ARG A 31 16.12 -4.45 -3.52
N ILE A 32 15.38 -4.89 -2.52
CA ILE A 32 15.71 -4.67 -1.12
C ILE A 32 15.91 -6.06 -0.52
N ASP A 33 17.15 -6.38 -0.13
CA ASP A 33 17.43 -7.54 0.72
C ASP A 33 17.00 -7.19 2.15
N ALA A 34 15.70 -7.17 2.36
CA ALA A 34 15.10 -6.97 3.67
C ALA A 34 14.84 -8.35 4.28
N GLY A 35 15.49 -8.64 5.40
CA GLY A 35 15.06 -9.72 6.31
C GLY A 35 13.76 -9.36 7.04
N ARG A 36 12.80 -8.72 6.36
CA ARG A 36 11.52 -8.31 6.92
C ARG A 36 10.45 -9.30 6.51
N ASP A 37 9.64 -9.69 7.49
CA ASP A 37 8.60 -10.69 7.32
C ASP A 37 7.26 -10.10 6.86
N ALA A 38 7.14 -8.78 6.70
CA ALA A 38 5.88 -8.14 6.32
C ALA A 38 6.04 -7.04 5.27
N PHE A 39 5.14 -7.03 4.29
CA PHE A 39 5.08 -6.08 3.19
C PHE A 39 3.67 -5.51 3.05
N ALA A 40 3.58 -4.25 2.67
CA ALA A 40 2.33 -3.57 2.34
C ALA A 40 2.47 -2.88 0.98
N LEU A 41 1.44 -3.00 0.15
CA LEU A 41 1.28 -2.29 -1.12
C LEU A 41 -0.06 -1.55 -1.07
N PHE A 42 -0.08 -0.30 -1.50
CA PHE A 42 -1.28 0.53 -1.45
C PHE A 42 -1.32 1.52 -2.63
N SER A 43 -2.52 2.02 -2.95
CA SER A 43 -2.70 3.14 -3.88
C SER A 43 -2.54 4.50 -3.18
N ASP A 44 -2.24 5.53 -3.97
CA ASP A 44 -2.17 6.92 -3.53
C ASP A 44 -3.45 7.42 -2.85
N GLY A 45 -4.61 6.86 -3.23
CA GLY A 45 -5.89 7.12 -2.56
C GLY A 45 -5.90 6.91 -1.05
N ILE A 46 -4.94 6.18 -0.46
CA ILE A 46 -4.74 6.08 1.00
C ILE A 46 -3.35 6.54 1.47
N GLU A 47 -2.55 7.19 0.64
CA GLU A 47 -1.19 7.65 0.98
C GLU A 47 -1.17 8.57 2.20
N SER A 48 -2.12 9.51 2.29
CA SER A 48 -2.22 10.46 3.40
C SER A 48 -2.45 9.81 4.76
N LEU A 49 -2.99 8.59 4.77
CA LEU A 49 -3.23 7.75 5.94
C LEU A 49 -2.06 6.78 6.19
N ALA A 50 -1.53 6.22 5.11
CA ALA A 50 -0.50 5.19 5.13
C ALA A 50 0.89 5.75 5.46
N LEU A 51 1.18 6.99 5.10
CA LEU A 51 2.50 7.61 5.27
C LEU A 51 2.48 8.77 6.28
N GLU A 52 3.51 8.83 7.10
CA GLU A 52 3.82 10.03 7.88
C GLU A 52 4.32 11.14 6.97
N GLN A 53 3.54 12.22 6.82
CA GLN A 53 3.79 13.28 5.82
C GLN A 53 5.17 13.95 5.95
N ALA A 54 5.73 14.03 7.16
CA ALA A 54 7.04 14.64 7.38
C ALA A 54 8.21 13.76 6.90
N THR A 55 8.05 12.44 6.91
CA THR A 55 9.14 11.49 6.67
C THR A 55 8.92 10.63 5.44
N LEU A 56 7.68 10.59 4.94
CA LEU A 56 7.16 9.62 3.96
C LEU A 56 7.44 8.18 4.37
N ALA A 57 7.55 7.93 5.69
CA ALA A 57 7.71 6.60 6.23
C ALA A 57 6.34 5.94 6.44
N PRO A 58 6.23 4.60 6.29
CA PRO A 58 5.01 3.86 6.63
C PRO A 58 4.59 4.14 8.08
N SER A 59 3.33 4.55 8.27
CA SER A 59 2.77 4.84 9.60
C SER A 59 2.48 3.55 10.37
N PRO A 60 3.15 3.27 11.50
CA PRO A 60 2.87 2.07 12.29
C PRO A 60 1.42 2.05 12.81
N ARG A 61 0.86 3.22 13.13
CA ARG A 61 -0.52 3.37 13.62
C ARG A 61 -1.56 2.91 12.60
N PHE A 62 -1.25 3.04 11.31
CA PHE A 62 -2.10 2.55 10.23
C PHE A 62 -1.88 1.05 10.00
N PHE A 63 -0.63 0.60 9.85
CA PHE A 63 -0.33 -0.77 9.43
C PHE A 63 -0.40 -1.84 10.53
N GLU A 64 0.03 -1.54 11.76
CA GLU A 64 0.10 -2.56 12.84
C GLU A 64 -1.26 -3.21 13.17
N PRO A 65 -2.39 -2.46 13.27
CA PRO A 65 -3.69 -3.06 13.51
C PRO A 65 -4.14 -4.03 12.42
N MET A 66 -3.69 -3.80 11.18
CA MET A 66 -4.07 -4.60 10.01
C MET A 66 -3.16 -5.80 9.78
N LEU A 67 -1.87 -5.69 10.15
CA LEU A 67 -0.91 -6.79 10.07
C LEU A 67 -1.09 -7.81 11.18
N ARG A 68 -1.46 -7.39 12.40
CA ARG A 68 -1.67 -8.28 13.55
C ARG A 68 -2.59 -9.48 13.28
N PRO A 69 -3.79 -9.32 12.68
CA PRO A 69 -4.65 -10.47 12.37
C PRO A 69 -4.08 -11.38 11.27
N ILE A 70 -3.16 -10.90 10.43
CA ILE A 70 -2.45 -11.73 9.44
C ILE A 70 -1.41 -12.59 10.16
N ASP A 71 -0.61 -11.99 11.05
CA ASP A 71 0.39 -12.70 11.87
C ASP A 71 -0.26 -13.76 12.79
N GLN A 72 -1.52 -13.56 13.17
CA GLN A 72 -2.28 -14.48 14.02
C GLN A 72 -3.08 -15.53 13.25
N ALA A 73 -3.14 -15.43 11.91
CA ALA A 73 -3.86 -16.38 11.10
C ALA A 73 -3.12 -17.72 11.06
N GLY A 74 -3.80 -18.80 11.46
CA GLY A 74 -3.24 -20.15 11.38
C GLY A 74 -3.27 -20.76 9.97
N GLU A 75 -3.95 -20.10 9.04
CA GLU A 75 -4.11 -20.56 7.66
C GLU A 75 -3.15 -19.82 6.71
N ARG A 76 -2.66 -20.53 5.69
CA ARG A 76 -1.78 -19.95 4.67
C ARG A 76 -2.59 -19.47 3.46
N GLY A 77 -2.10 -18.44 2.78
CA GLY A 77 -2.70 -17.91 1.56
C GLY A 77 -3.66 -16.76 1.82
N ARG A 78 -4.65 -16.60 0.95
CA ARG A 78 -5.57 -15.46 1.01
C ARG A 78 -6.59 -15.62 2.16
N LEU A 79 -6.51 -14.73 3.14
CA LEU A 79 -7.45 -14.62 4.24
C LEU A 79 -8.73 -13.90 3.78
N GLY A 80 -9.71 -14.66 3.25
CA GLY A 80 -10.91 -14.10 2.61
C GLY A 80 -11.78 -13.25 3.55
N ALA A 81 -12.04 -13.74 4.76
CA ALA A 81 -12.83 -13.01 5.76
C ALA A 81 -12.14 -11.71 6.19
N LEU A 82 -10.82 -11.76 6.40
CA LEU A 82 -10.02 -10.58 6.73
C LEU A 82 -9.97 -9.58 5.57
N SER A 83 -9.84 -10.08 4.33
CA SER A 83 -9.90 -9.24 3.12
C SER A 83 -11.23 -8.48 3.04
N GLY A 84 -12.35 -9.15 3.31
CA GLY A 84 -13.66 -8.51 3.34
C GLY A 84 -13.82 -7.50 4.49
N ALA A 85 -13.23 -7.77 5.66
CA ALA A 85 -13.22 -6.83 6.78
C ALA A 85 -12.37 -5.58 6.49
N LEU A 86 -11.21 -5.74 5.85
CA LEU A 86 -10.36 -4.65 5.39
C LEU A 86 -11.07 -3.80 4.34
N GLY A 87 -11.76 -4.41 3.38
CA GLY A 87 -12.58 -3.68 2.40
C GLY A 87 -13.61 -2.77 3.08
N ARG A 88 -14.42 -3.31 4.01
CA ARG A 88 -15.39 -2.51 4.77
C ARG A 88 -14.76 -1.41 5.61
N TYR A 89 -13.55 -1.63 6.11
CA TYR A 89 -12.82 -0.61 6.85
C TYR A 89 -12.38 0.55 5.95
N LEU A 90 -11.87 0.23 4.75
CA LEU A 90 -11.48 1.23 3.74
C LEU A 90 -12.69 2.02 3.19
N ASP A 91 -13.85 1.38 3.11
CA ASP A 91 -15.13 2.02 2.77
C ASP A 91 -15.76 2.78 3.96
N GLY A 92 -15.17 2.68 5.14
CA GLY A 92 -15.67 3.27 6.37
C GLY A 92 -15.49 4.79 6.42
N LYS A 93 -16.41 5.46 7.13
CA LYS A 93 -16.35 6.91 7.38
C LYS A 93 -14.96 7.44 7.80
N PRO A 94 -14.19 6.78 8.69
CA PRO A 94 -12.87 7.28 9.10
C PRO A 94 -11.86 7.43 7.96
N ILE A 95 -12.04 6.66 6.88
CA ILE A 95 -11.18 6.67 5.70
C ILE A 95 -11.78 7.59 4.65
N CYS A 96 -13.07 7.39 4.30
CA CYS A 96 -13.75 8.18 3.28
C CYS A 96 -13.87 9.67 3.61
N ASP A 97 -13.87 10.06 4.89
CA ASP A 97 -13.82 11.48 5.29
C ASP A 97 -12.49 12.16 4.93
N ARG A 98 -11.43 11.39 4.65
CA ARG A 98 -10.08 11.90 4.33
C ARG A 98 -9.72 11.81 2.86
N THR A 99 -10.42 10.97 2.09
CA THR A 99 -10.13 10.69 0.69
C THR A 99 -11.35 10.08 0.03
N ASP A 100 -11.73 10.64 -1.12
CA ASP A 100 -12.78 10.14 -2.01
C ASP A 100 -12.21 9.34 -3.20
N ASP A 101 -10.89 9.26 -3.32
CA ASP A 101 -10.17 8.54 -4.38
C ASP A 101 -10.22 7.00 -4.20
N ASP A 102 -9.87 6.25 -5.25
CA ASP A 102 -9.91 4.79 -5.26
C ASP A 102 -8.85 4.18 -4.31
N LYS A 103 -9.30 3.27 -3.44
CA LYS A 103 -8.50 2.75 -2.32
C LYS A 103 -8.14 1.30 -2.55
N THR A 104 -6.84 1.01 -2.63
CA THR A 104 -6.32 -0.36 -2.70
C THR A 104 -5.31 -0.58 -1.57
N LEU A 105 -5.42 -1.73 -0.90
CA LEU A 105 -4.46 -2.18 0.11
C LEU A 105 -4.23 -3.70 -0.03
N VAL A 106 -2.97 -4.09 -0.12
CA VAL A 106 -2.52 -5.48 -0.09
C VAL A 106 -1.48 -5.63 1.02
N LEU A 107 -1.68 -6.62 1.88
CA LEU A 107 -0.80 -6.93 2.99
C LEU A 107 -0.31 -8.36 2.87
N LEU A 108 0.98 -8.55 3.11
CA LEU A 108 1.66 -9.84 3.11
C LEU A 108 2.46 -9.93 4.40
N SER A 109 2.32 -11.04 5.12
CA SER A 109 3.16 -11.35 6.27
C SER A 109 3.56 -12.83 6.25
N SER A 110 4.79 -13.12 6.62
CA SER A 110 5.39 -14.45 6.73
C SER A 110 6.00 -14.69 8.11
N ARG A 111 5.56 -13.90 9.11
CA ARG A 111 6.06 -13.98 10.47
C ARG A 111 5.62 -15.25 11.20
#